data_AF-A0A504JEI3-F1
#
_entry.id   AF-A0A504JEI3-F1
#
_cell.length_a   1.000
_cell.length_b   1.000
_cell.length_c   1.000
_cell.angle_alpha   90.00
_cell.angle_beta   90.00
_cell.angle_gamma   90.00
#
_symmetry.space_group_name_H-M   'P 1'
#
loop_
_entity.id
_entity.type
_entity.pdbx_description
1 polymer ?
#
loop_
_entity_poly.entity_id
_entity_poly.type
_entity_poly.pdbx_seq_one_letter_code
_entity_poly.pdbx_strand_id
1 'polypeptide(L)'
;MKYQRLSKEQLEELHVEFINFLATQSITADEWNDIKINKPSVAEEEVDIFSDLVWEKVLTNAQFVEHFSKSQIHLFDLQEDQMHLIAIKVNDEDIDVTTQEGYQWLQNNLLDDKVVFYNATKEYGEDKNLDKFKLIQQGGTITKGELYQYFENMINLR
;
A
#
# COMPACT_ATOMS: atom_id res chain seq x y z
N MET A 1 4.45 -18.62 -2.73
CA MET A 1 4.19 -17.18 -2.92
C MET A 1 3.53 -16.63 -1.67
N LYS A 2 4.09 -15.57 -1.10
CA LYS A 2 3.64 -14.93 0.15
C LYS A 2 2.65 -13.79 -0.11
N TYR A 3 2.91 -13.00 -1.16
CA TYR A 3 2.07 -11.88 -1.57
C TYR A 3 1.35 -12.19 -2.89
N GLN A 4 0.67 -11.20 -3.45
CA GLN A 4 0.11 -11.32 -4.80
C GLN A 4 1.21 -11.17 -5.85
N ARG A 5 1.18 -12.01 -6.90
CA ARG A 5 2.02 -11.81 -8.09
C ARG A 5 1.81 -10.42 -8.66
N LEU A 6 2.91 -9.74 -9.03
CA LEU A 6 2.85 -8.45 -9.70
C LEU A 6 2.01 -8.54 -10.99
N SER A 7 1.27 -7.47 -11.30
CA SER A 7 0.54 -7.40 -12.56
C SER A 7 1.51 -7.37 -13.74
N LYS A 8 0.99 -7.64 -14.94
CA LYS A 8 1.80 -7.57 -16.16
C LYS A 8 2.40 -6.18 -16.34
N GLU A 9 1.63 -5.11 -16.12
CA GLU A 9 2.11 -3.75 -16.23
C GLU A 9 3.22 -3.45 -15.21
N GLN A 10 3.06 -3.89 -13.96
CA GLN A 10 4.07 -3.72 -12.91
C GLN A 10 5.37 -4.46 -13.24
N LEU A 11 5.29 -5.67 -13.78
CA LEU A 11 6.47 -6.43 -14.23
C LEU A 11 7.16 -5.76 -15.43
N GLU A 12 6.40 -5.16 -16.35
CA GLU A 12 6.95 -4.41 -17.48
C GLU A 12 7.68 -3.15 -17.01
N GLU A 13 7.14 -2.42 -16.03
CA GLU A 13 7.82 -1.28 -15.40
C GLU A 13 9.11 -1.70 -14.69
N LEU A 14 9.13 -2.90 -14.10
CA LEU A 14 10.25 -3.45 -13.34
C LEU A 14 11.13 -4.41 -14.15
N HIS A 15 11.10 -4.34 -15.48
CA HIS A 15 11.83 -5.29 -16.32
C HIS A 15 13.36 -5.24 -16.10
N VAL A 16 13.92 -4.07 -15.79
CA VAL A 16 15.36 -3.91 -15.50
C VAL A 16 15.71 -4.62 -14.20
N GLU A 17 14.91 -4.41 -13.15
CA GLU A 17 15.04 -5.07 -11.86
C GLU A 17 14.87 -6.57 -12.00
N PHE A 18 13.92 -7.02 -12.83
CA PHE A 18 13.69 -8.44 -13.09
C PHE A 18 14.88 -9.11 -13.81
N ILE A 19 15.44 -8.45 -14.83
CA ILE A 19 16.66 -8.94 -15.51
C ILE A 19 17.83 -9.03 -14.52
N ASN A 20 18.01 -8.01 -13.67
CA ASN A 20 19.05 -8.04 -12.65
C ASN A 20 18.82 -9.17 -11.65
N PHE A 21 17.57 -9.39 -11.23
CA PHE A 21 17.21 -10.52 -10.36
C PHE A 21 17.58 -11.87 -11.00
N LEU A 22 17.20 -12.11 -12.26
CA LEU A 22 17.60 -13.33 -12.98
C LEU A 22 19.12 -13.48 -13.05
N ALA A 23 19.85 -12.39 -13.31
CA ALA A 23 21.31 -12.40 -13.34
C ALA A 23 21.94 -12.74 -11.97
N THR A 24 21.35 -12.30 -10.85
CA THR A 24 21.82 -12.70 -9.50
C THR A 24 21.67 -14.21 -9.25
N GLN A 25 20.74 -14.86 -9.94
CA GLN A 25 20.56 -16.31 -9.93
C GLN A 25 21.39 -17.02 -11.01
N SER A 26 22.30 -16.30 -11.66
CA SER A 26 23.12 -16.79 -12.78
C SER A 26 22.30 -17.25 -14.00
N ILE A 27 21.07 -16.75 -14.16
CA ILE A 27 20.22 -17.05 -15.32
C ILE A 27 20.52 -16.02 -16.41
N THR A 28 21.05 -16.47 -17.53
CA THR A 28 21.28 -15.64 -18.72
C THR A 28 20.02 -15.43 -19.55
N ALA A 29 20.04 -14.48 -20.48
CA ALA A 29 18.91 -14.23 -21.39
C ALA A 29 18.56 -15.45 -22.26
N ASP A 30 19.58 -16.20 -22.71
CA ASP A 30 19.38 -17.40 -23.52
C ASP A 30 18.75 -18.54 -22.70
N GLU A 31 19.25 -18.75 -21.47
CA GLU A 31 18.64 -19.71 -20.54
C GLU A 31 17.23 -19.32 -20.17
N TRP A 32 16.95 -18.03 -19.95
CA TRP A 32 15.60 -17.57 -19.68
C TRP A 32 14.65 -17.82 -20.86
N ASN A 33 15.12 -17.63 -22.09
CA ASN A 33 14.35 -17.97 -23.29
C ASN A 33 14.07 -19.47 -23.38
N ASP A 34 15.05 -20.31 -23.04
CA ASP A 34 14.88 -21.77 -22.97
C ASP A 34 13.87 -22.17 -21.88
N ILE A 35 13.99 -21.60 -20.68
CA ILE A 35 13.09 -21.85 -19.54
C ILE A 35 11.65 -21.52 -19.90
N LYS A 36 11.39 -20.37 -20.53
CA LYS A 36 10.02 -19.99 -20.95
C LYS A 36 9.38 -21.00 -21.91
N ILE A 37 10.17 -21.63 -22.78
CA ILE A 37 9.67 -22.58 -23.80
C ILE A 37 9.55 -23.99 -23.20
N ASN A 38 10.58 -24.43 -22.51
CA ASN A 38 10.75 -25.83 -22.11
C ASN A 38 10.35 -26.11 -20.66
N LYS A 39 10.31 -25.09 -19.81
CA LYS A 39 10.02 -25.18 -18.36
C LYS A 39 9.10 -24.03 -17.89
N PRO A 40 7.90 -23.88 -18.46
CA PRO A 40 7.01 -22.75 -18.14
C PRO A 40 6.65 -22.66 -16.65
N SER A 41 6.55 -23.78 -15.94
CA SER A 41 6.32 -23.79 -14.49
C SER A 41 7.46 -23.14 -13.70
N VAL A 42 8.71 -23.32 -14.16
CA VAL A 42 9.87 -22.66 -13.55
C VAL A 42 9.85 -21.18 -13.86
N ALA A 43 9.46 -20.78 -15.08
CA ALA A 43 9.30 -19.37 -15.41
C ALA A 43 8.27 -18.67 -14.50
N GLU A 44 7.15 -19.34 -14.21
CA GLU A 44 6.13 -18.82 -13.29
C GLU A 44 6.65 -18.70 -11.85
N GLU A 45 7.43 -19.67 -11.38
CA GLU A 45 8.04 -19.65 -10.05
C GLU A 45 9.04 -18.49 -9.91
N GLU A 46 9.88 -18.23 -10.91
CA GLU A 46 10.81 -17.09 -10.91
C GLU A 46 10.07 -15.75 -10.81
N VAL A 47 8.93 -15.62 -11.49
CA VAL A 47 8.08 -14.42 -11.41
C VAL A 47 7.43 -14.30 -10.02
N ASP A 48 7.04 -15.40 -9.38
CA ASP A 48 6.50 -15.40 -8.02
C ASP A 48 7.55 -14.97 -6.99
N ILE A 49 8.74 -15.55 -7.08
CA ILE A 49 9.85 -15.20 -6.18
C ILE A 49 10.21 -13.73 -6.35
N PHE A 50 10.32 -13.25 -7.58
CA PHE A 50 10.57 -11.84 -7.85
C PHE A 50 9.46 -10.94 -7.27
N SER A 51 8.20 -11.31 -7.48
CA SER A 51 7.05 -10.55 -6.95
C SER A 51 7.10 -10.45 -5.43
N ASP A 52 7.40 -11.57 -4.75
CA ASP A 52 7.53 -11.58 -3.30
C ASP A 52 8.67 -10.67 -2.82
N LEU A 53 9.82 -10.67 -3.50
CA LEU A 53 10.96 -9.81 -3.18
C LEU A 53 10.65 -8.32 -3.37
N VAL A 54 9.94 -7.97 -4.44
CA VAL A 54 9.53 -6.57 -4.68
C VAL A 54 8.57 -6.12 -3.58
N TRP A 55 7.58 -6.93 -3.23
CA TRP A 55 6.66 -6.62 -2.14
C TRP A 55 7.37 -6.47 -0.80
N GLU A 56 8.27 -7.40 -0.44
CA GLU A 56 9.09 -7.26 0.78
C GLU A 56 9.82 -5.93 0.81
N LYS A 57 10.47 -5.55 -0.29
CA LYS A 57 11.20 -4.28 -0.38
C LYS A 57 10.25 -3.07 -0.24
N VAL A 58 9.11 -3.08 -0.93
CA VAL A 58 8.14 -1.97 -0.89
C VAL A 58 7.55 -1.82 0.50
N LEU A 59 7.08 -2.92 1.11
CA LEU A 59 6.41 -2.92 2.42
C LEU A 59 7.37 -2.61 3.57
N THR A 60 8.63 -3.03 3.46
CA THR A 60 9.67 -2.68 4.44
C THR A 60 9.94 -1.18 4.45
N ASN A 61 9.91 -0.53 3.27
CA ASN A 61 10.13 0.92 3.15
C ASN A 61 8.85 1.75 3.28
N ALA A 62 7.68 1.12 3.34
CA ALA A 62 6.40 1.81 3.47
C ALA A 62 6.26 2.42 4.87
N GLN A 63 6.15 3.76 4.91
CA GLN A 63 5.93 4.53 6.12
C GLN A 63 4.48 4.94 6.30
N PHE A 64 3.75 5.23 5.22
CA PHE A 64 2.37 5.67 5.30
C PHE A 64 1.50 4.92 4.31
N VAL A 65 0.28 4.59 4.74
CA VAL A 65 -0.77 4.04 3.87
C VAL A 65 -2.05 4.83 4.06
N GLU A 66 -2.65 5.25 2.96
CA GLU A 66 -3.90 6.00 2.94
C GLU A 66 -4.97 5.18 2.22
N HIS A 67 -6.14 5.06 2.82
CA HIS A 67 -7.28 4.38 2.23
C HIS A 67 -8.50 5.29 2.25
N PHE A 68 -9.02 5.59 1.07
CA PHE A 68 -10.18 6.42 0.86
C PHE A 68 -11.38 5.58 0.45
N SER A 69 -12.50 5.83 1.10
CA SER A 69 -13.81 5.32 0.73
C SER A 69 -14.81 6.47 0.77
N LYS A 70 -16.00 6.28 0.20
CA LYS A 70 -17.01 7.34 0.05
C LYS A 70 -17.21 8.23 1.29
N SER A 71 -17.31 7.63 2.48
CA SER A 71 -17.59 8.36 3.72
C SER A 71 -16.47 8.28 4.75
N GLN A 72 -15.36 7.60 4.44
CA GLN A 72 -14.28 7.37 5.40
C GLN A 72 -12.91 7.48 4.77
N ILE A 73 -11.99 8.11 5.50
CA ILE A 73 -10.57 8.17 5.20
C ILE A 73 -9.82 7.50 6.35
N HIS A 74 -8.98 6.52 6.04
CA HIS A 74 -8.08 5.89 7.00
C HIS A 74 -6.64 6.23 6.63
N LEU A 75 -5.93 6.87 7.56
CA LEU A 75 -4.55 7.29 7.40
C LEU A 75 -3.70 6.50 8.40
N PHE A 76 -2.81 5.65 7.90
CA PHE A 76 -1.94 4.81 8.70
C PHE A 76 -0.51 5.35 8.67
N ASP A 77 0.09 5.57 9.83
CA ASP A 77 1.54 5.67 10.04
C ASP A 77 2.06 4.30 10.49
N LEU A 78 2.98 3.74 9.70
CA LEU A 78 3.51 2.39 9.80
C LEU A 78 4.85 2.42 10.52
N GLN A 79 4.82 2.70 11.83
CA GLN A 79 6.02 2.69 12.66
C GLN A 79 6.60 1.29 12.83
N GLU A 80 7.76 1.19 13.49
CA GLU A 80 8.49 -0.08 13.59
C GLU A 80 7.68 -1.13 14.37
N ASP A 81 7.10 -0.79 15.52
CA ASP A 81 6.48 -1.74 16.43
C ASP A 81 4.96 -1.81 16.33
N GLN A 82 4.31 -0.75 15.85
CA GLN A 82 2.86 -0.65 15.77
C GLN A 82 2.45 0.31 14.65
N MET A 83 1.19 0.23 14.23
CA MET A 83 0.58 1.19 13.31
C MET A 83 -0.24 2.20 14.10
N HIS A 84 -0.10 3.49 13.77
CA HIS A 84 -1.03 4.52 14.23
C HIS A 84 -2.04 4.83 13.14
N LEU A 85 -3.32 4.89 13.51
CA LEU A 85 -4.42 5.17 12.61
C LEU A 85 -5.09 6.48 13.02
N ILE A 86 -5.24 7.37 12.06
CA ILE A 86 -6.21 8.46 12.08
C ILE A 86 -7.32 8.11 11.10
N ALA A 87 -8.54 7.90 11.61
CA ALA A 87 -9.72 7.65 10.81
C ALA A 87 -10.65 8.86 10.85
N ILE A 88 -11.11 9.29 9.69
CA ILE A 88 -12.03 10.41 9.49
C ILE A 88 -13.30 9.83 8.90
N LYS A 89 -14.43 10.03 9.57
CA LYS A 89 -15.72 9.58 9.12
C LYS A 89 -16.66 10.75 8.90
N VAL A 90 -17.29 10.81 7.74
CA VAL A 90 -18.34 11.77 7.42
C VAL A 90 -19.70 11.07 7.51
N ASN A 91 -20.53 11.48 8.45
CA ASN A 91 -21.88 10.93 8.67
C ASN A 91 -22.91 11.65 7.79
N ASP A 92 -22.67 11.66 6.47
CA ASP A 92 -23.55 12.22 5.46
C ASP A 92 -23.43 11.39 4.18
N GLU A 93 -24.53 10.79 3.73
CA GLU A 93 -24.54 9.90 2.56
C GLU A 93 -24.45 10.67 1.23
N ASP A 94 -24.75 11.96 1.24
CA ASP A 94 -24.67 12.83 0.06
C ASP A 94 -23.23 13.28 -0.23
N ILE A 95 -22.31 13.04 0.71
CA ILE A 95 -20.92 13.47 0.61
C ILE A 95 -20.04 12.26 0.25
N ASP A 96 -19.29 12.41 -0.84
CA ASP A 96 -18.30 11.43 -1.28
C ASP A 96 -16.89 12.03 -1.22
N VAL A 97 -16.13 11.69 -0.18
CA VAL A 97 -14.78 12.21 0.06
C VAL A 97 -13.72 11.65 -0.90
N THR A 98 -14.09 10.73 -1.79
CA THR A 98 -13.24 10.27 -2.90
C THR A 98 -13.36 11.17 -4.12
N THR A 99 -14.40 12.01 -4.17
CA THR A 99 -14.57 13.03 -5.21
C THR A 99 -13.89 14.33 -4.81
N GLN A 100 -13.48 15.13 -5.80
CA GLN A 100 -12.88 16.45 -5.55
C GLN A 100 -13.82 17.36 -4.74
N GLU A 101 -15.11 17.36 -5.06
CA GLU A 101 -16.12 18.19 -4.40
C GLU A 101 -16.32 17.78 -2.93
N GLY A 102 -16.51 16.48 -2.67
CA GLY A 102 -16.69 15.99 -1.30
C GLY A 102 -15.43 16.10 -0.45
N TYR A 103 -14.25 15.91 -1.04
CA TYR A 103 -12.99 16.16 -0.34
C TYR A 103 -12.79 17.64 0.00
N GLN A 104 -13.09 18.54 -0.93
CA GLN A 104 -13.04 19.99 -0.67
C GLN A 104 -14.07 20.42 0.38
N TRP A 105 -15.26 19.81 0.37
CA TRP A 105 -16.24 20.02 1.44
C TRP A 105 -15.65 19.61 2.79
N LEU A 106 -15.03 18.43 2.90
CA LEU A 106 -14.44 17.96 4.15
C LEU A 106 -13.38 18.94 4.67
N GLN A 107 -12.49 19.42 3.81
CA GLN A 107 -11.45 20.38 4.17
C GLN A 107 -12.02 21.69 4.77
N ASN A 108 -13.16 22.15 4.27
CA ASN A 108 -13.81 23.38 4.76
C ASN A 108 -14.68 23.15 6.01
N ASN A 109 -15.03 21.90 6.32
CA ASN A 109 -16.02 21.54 7.34
C ASN A 109 -15.45 20.54 8.38
N LEU A 110 -14.14 20.58 8.64
CA LEU A 110 -13.49 19.68 9.61
C LEU A 110 -14.03 19.80 11.04
N LEU A 111 -14.71 20.90 11.38
CA LEU A 111 -15.33 21.14 12.69
C LEU A 111 -16.85 20.89 12.71
N ASP A 112 -17.43 20.46 11.58
CA ASP A 112 -18.85 20.15 11.48
C ASP A 112 -19.19 18.89 12.30
N ASP A 113 -20.37 18.89 12.94
CA ASP A 113 -20.84 17.78 13.76
C ASP A 113 -20.99 16.45 12.99
N LYS A 114 -21.06 16.52 11.65
CA LYS A 114 -21.08 15.34 10.77
C LYS A 114 -19.71 14.67 10.65
N VAL A 115 -18.61 15.36 10.96
CA VAL A 115 -17.25 14.85 10.83
C VAL A 115 -16.77 14.30 12.17
N VAL A 116 -16.39 13.03 12.19
CA VAL A 116 -15.90 12.36 13.39
C VAL A 116 -14.48 11.84 13.15
N PHE A 117 -13.60 12.15 14.10
CA PHE A 117 -12.21 11.68 14.10
C PHE A 117 -12.05 10.55 15.13
N TYR A 118 -11.34 9.51 14.74
CA TYR A 118 -10.93 8.41 15.61
C TYR A 118 -9.44 8.19 15.49
N ASN A 119 -8.76 8.08 16.63
CA ASN A 119 -7.36 7.69 16.69
C ASN A 119 -7.25 6.32 17.33
N ALA A 120 -6.46 5.45 16.73
CA ALA A 120 -6.22 4.11 17.26
C ALA A 120 -4.76 3.71 17.05
N THR A 121 -4.29 2.83 17.92
CA THR A 121 -3.01 2.13 17.73
C THR A 121 -3.32 0.67 17.47
N LYS A 122 -2.68 0.10 16.46
CA LYS A 122 -2.85 -1.29 16.05
C LYS A 122 -1.49 -1.97 16.08
N GLU A 123 -1.33 -2.91 16.99
CA GLU A 123 -0.17 -3.79 17.05
C GLU A 123 -0.05 -4.63 15.77
N TYR A 124 1.17 -4.91 15.35
CA TYR A 124 1.42 -5.91 14.31
C TYR A 124 1.17 -7.33 14.85
N GLY A 125 0.76 -8.22 13.95
CA GLY A 125 0.78 -9.66 14.18
C GLY A 125 2.18 -10.26 14.01
N GLU A 126 2.23 -11.56 13.73
CA GLU A 126 3.49 -12.30 13.58
C GLU A 126 4.35 -11.79 12.41
N ASP A 127 3.71 -11.27 11.35
CA ASP A 127 4.39 -10.76 10.16
C ASP A 127 3.92 -9.34 9.84
N LYS A 128 4.79 -8.37 10.17
CA LYS A 128 4.53 -6.94 10.00
C LYS A 128 4.22 -6.59 8.55
N ASN A 129 4.98 -7.14 7.59
CA ASN A 129 4.81 -6.83 6.17
C ASN A 129 3.51 -7.43 5.61
N LEU A 130 3.12 -8.62 6.07
CA LEU A 130 1.83 -9.19 5.69
C LEU A 130 0.65 -8.33 6.20
N ASP A 131 0.76 -7.74 7.39
CA ASP A 131 -0.28 -6.85 7.89
C ASP A 131 -0.33 -5.51 7.14
N LYS A 132 0.82 -4.94 6.78
CA LYS A 132 0.88 -3.79 5.87
C LYS A 132 0.24 -4.12 4.52
N PHE A 133 0.56 -5.29 3.96
CA PHE A 133 0.03 -5.74 2.67
C PHE A 133 -1.49 -5.88 2.67
N LYS A 134 -2.09 -6.38 3.77
CA LYS A 134 -3.55 -6.43 3.91
C LYS A 134 -4.22 -5.07 3.78
N LEU A 135 -3.58 -3.99 4.24
CA LEU A 135 -4.10 -2.63 4.05
C LEU A 135 -4.13 -2.26 2.57
N ILE A 136 -3.09 -2.62 1.82
CA ILE A 136 -3.00 -2.40 0.37
C ILE A 136 -4.07 -3.20 -0.38
N GLN A 137 -4.25 -4.48 -0.01
CA GLN A 137 -5.31 -5.32 -0.59
C GLN A 137 -6.73 -4.78 -0.34
N GLN A 138 -6.92 -4.01 0.73
CA GLN A 138 -8.19 -3.35 1.05
C GLN A 138 -8.40 -2.03 0.30
N GLY A 139 -7.49 -1.63 -0.60
CA GLY A 139 -7.55 -0.37 -1.34
C GLY A 139 -6.63 0.72 -0.77
N GLY A 140 -5.78 0.39 0.20
CA GLY A 140 -4.75 1.28 0.72
C GLY A 140 -3.68 1.59 -0.32
N THR A 141 -3.24 2.84 -0.36
CA THR A 141 -2.15 3.32 -1.23
C THR A 141 -0.99 3.78 -0.37
N ILE A 142 0.23 3.37 -0.71
CA ILE A 142 1.44 3.85 -0.03
C ILE A 142 1.67 5.32 -0.44
N THR A 143 1.85 6.21 0.53
CA THR A 143 2.06 7.64 0.28
C THR A 143 3.29 8.16 1.03
N LYS A 144 3.55 9.47 0.87
CA LYS A 144 4.57 10.19 1.65
C LYS A 144 4.06 10.66 3.01
N GLY A 145 2.78 10.43 3.34
CA GLY A 145 2.20 10.79 4.63
C GLY A 145 1.84 12.26 4.82
N GLU A 146 1.83 13.08 3.76
CA GLU A 146 1.53 14.52 3.88
C GLU A 146 0.16 14.75 4.55
N LEU A 147 -0.85 13.93 4.21
CA LEU A 147 -2.18 14.03 4.79
C LEU A 147 -2.23 13.54 6.24
N TYR A 148 -1.57 12.43 6.54
CA TYR A 148 -1.45 11.92 7.90
C TYR A 148 -0.85 12.99 8.82
N GLN A 149 0.29 13.56 8.42
CA GLN A 149 1.00 14.60 9.18
C GLN A 149 0.16 15.86 9.36
N TYR A 150 -0.60 16.27 8.34
CA TYR A 150 -1.52 17.40 8.46
C TYR A 150 -2.55 17.18 9.58
N PHE A 151 -3.21 16.01 9.60
CA PHE A 151 -4.21 15.69 10.61
C PHE A 151 -3.61 15.44 11.99
N GLU A 152 -2.47 14.76 12.06
CA GLU A 152 -1.73 14.56 13.31
C GLU A 152 -1.38 15.89 13.98
N ASN A 153 -0.83 16.84 13.21
CA ASN A 153 -0.52 18.18 13.73
C ASN A 153 -1.78 18.92 14.20
N MET A 154 -2.88 18.84 13.44
CA MET A 154 -4.14 19.48 13.82
C MET A 154 -4.70 18.91 15.13
N ILE A 155 -4.59 17.61 15.33
CA ILE A 155 -5.06 16.92 16.54
C ILE A 155 -4.16 17.26 17.73
N ASN A 156 -2.84 17.25 17.56
CA ASN A 156 -1.86 17.53 18.61
C ASN A 156 -1.84 19.01 19.06
N LEU A 157 -2.41 19.93 18.27
CA LEU A 157 -2.58 21.34 18.63
C LEU A 157 -3.81 21.60 19.54
N ARG A 158 -4.60 20.58 19.85
CA ARG A 158 -5.70 20.63 20.82
C ARG A 158 -5.27 20.08 22.17
#